data_AF-A0A7J6SVQ5-F1
#
_entry.id   AF-A0A7J6SVQ5-F1
#
_cell.length_a   1.000
_cell.length_b   1.000
_cell.length_c   1.000
_cell.angle_alpha   90.00
_cell.angle_beta   90.00
_cell.angle_gamma   90.00
#
_symmetry.space_group_name_H-M   'P 1'
#
loop_
_entity.id
_entity.type
_entity.pdbx_description
1 polymer ?
#
loop_
_entity_poly.entity_id
_entity_poly.type
_entity_poly.pdbx_seq_one_letter_code
_entity_poly.pdbx_strand_id
1 'polypeptide(L)'
;GITYSVHNMKICITAVLGLYRATLDDAASPPRDDGGLRGVSEEPGKLRVHEFAAGPILGGICDETVRQLYGYLPGKGDTELFYWFFESRNNPGSSPTVIYFRGGPGASSLTSALSGNGGPCIVNDFGKSTSINEYSWNTAANVMYIDQPAGVGFSKGPIPKTSEEAAEST
;
A
#
# COMPACT_ATOMS: atom_id res chain seq x y z
N GLY A 1 -13.61 -51.88 -1.11
CA GLY A 1 -12.42 -51.01 -1.06
C GLY A 1 -12.60 -49.93 -2.09
N ILE A 2 -12.76 -48.68 -1.65
CA ILE A 2 -13.06 -47.58 -2.57
C ILE A 2 -11.75 -46.86 -2.89
N THR A 3 -11.22 -47.12 -4.07
CA THR A 3 -10.13 -46.35 -4.68
C THR A 3 -10.72 -45.05 -5.24
N TYR A 4 -10.97 -44.06 -4.38
CA TYR A 4 -11.23 -42.69 -4.85
C TYR A 4 -9.93 -42.10 -5.38
N SER A 5 -9.96 -41.84 -6.68
CA SER A 5 -8.85 -41.42 -7.52
C SER A 5 -8.17 -40.13 -7.05
N VAL A 6 -6.88 -40.22 -6.76
CA VAL A 6 -5.91 -39.15 -6.46
C VAL A 6 -5.89 -37.99 -7.49
N HIS A 7 -6.58 -38.13 -8.62
CA HIS A 7 -6.75 -37.08 -9.63
C HIS A 7 -7.64 -35.92 -9.17
N ASN A 8 -8.72 -36.20 -8.43
CA ASN A 8 -9.68 -35.15 -8.02
C ASN A 8 -9.13 -34.27 -6.88
N MET A 9 -8.22 -34.79 -6.05
CA MET A 9 -7.61 -34.03 -4.96
C MET A 9 -6.54 -33.04 -5.46
N LYS A 10 -5.83 -33.36 -6.55
CA LYS A 10 -4.89 -32.43 -7.19
C LYS A 10 -5.60 -31.24 -7.82
N ILE A 11 -6.75 -31.46 -8.47
CA ILE A 11 -7.54 -30.40 -9.10
C ILE A 11 -8.02 -29.38 -8.04
N CYS A 12 -8.52 -29.86 -6.89
CA CYS A 12 -8.94 -28.97 -5.80
C CYS A 12 -7.77 -28.15 -5.22
N ILE A 13 -6.60 -28.76 -5.02
CA ILE A 13 -5.42 -28.04 -4.47
C ILE A 13 -4.91 -27.00 -5.46
N THR A 14 -4.86 -27.31 -6.76
CA THR A 14 -4.45 -26.34 -7.79
C THR A 14 -5.48 -25.22 -7.98
N ALA A 15 -6.77 -25.50 -7.86
CA ALA A 15 -7.82 -24.48 -7.91
C ALA A 15 -7.78 -23.56 -6.68
N VAL A 16 -7.58 -24.12 -5.48
CA VAL A 16 -7.46 -23.33 -4.24
C VAL A 16 -6.17 -22.51 -4.24
N LEU A 17 -5.03 -23.09 -4.63
CA LEU A 17 -3.76 -22.35 -4.77
C LEU A 17 -3.78 -21.34 -5.92
N GLY A 18 -4.51 -21.63 -7.01
CA GLY A 18 -4.66 -20.75 -8.17
C GLY A 18 -5.56 -19.56 -7.87
N LEU A 19 -6.67 -19.77 -7.14
CA LEU A 19 -7.51 -18.70 -6.63
C LEU A 19 -6.77 -17.88 -5.56
N TYR A 20 -6.02 -18.53 -4.67
CA TYR A 20 -5.20 -17.84 -3.67
C TYR A 20 -4.10 -17.00 -4.32
N ARG A 21 -3.42 -17.53 -5.36
CA ARG A 21 -2.46 -16.78 -6.17
C ARG A 21 -3.12 -15.62 -6.91
N ALA A 22 -4.26 -15.82 -7.57
CA ALA A 22 -4.96 -14.74 -8.27
C ALA A 22 -5.42 -13.62 -7.33
N THR A 23 -5.93 -13.96 -6.13
CA THR A 23 -6.26 -12.95 -5.11
C THR A 23 -5.04 -12.26 -4.54
N LEU A 24 -3.89 -12.95 -4.45
CA LEU A 24 -2.64 -12.35 -4.01
C LEU A 24 -2.04 -11.47 -5.11
N ASP A 25 -2.12 -11.85 -6.38
CA ASP A 25 -1.57 -11.09 -7.51
C ASP A 25 -2.35 -9.78 -7.74
N ASP A 26 -3.68 -9.80 -7.54
CA ASP A 26 -4.50 -8.57 -7.57
C ASP A 26 -4.31 -7.69 -6.32
N ALA A 27 -3.97 -8.28 -5.17
CA ALA A 27 -3.63 -7.51 -3.95
C ALA A 27 -2.16 -7.05 -3.91
N ALA A 28 -1.26 -7.69 -4.69
CA ALA A 28 0.17 -7.42 -4.76
C ALA A 28 0.56 -6.47 -5.92
N SER A 29 -0.40 -6.08 -6.75
CA SER A 29 -0.19 -5.05 -7.75
C SER A 29 -0.45 -3.67 -7.14
N PRO A 30 0.43 -2.67 -7.34
CA PRO A 30 0.09 -1.30 -6.96
C PRO A 30 -1.19 -0.88 -7.70
N PRO A 31 -1.95 0.09 -7.18
CA PRO A 31 -3.14 0.63 -7.82
C PRO A 31 -2.89 0.88 -9.31
N ARG A 32 -3.74 0.30 -10.18
CA ARG A 32 -3.55 0.40 -11.64
C ARG A 32 -3.66 1.86 -12.07
N ASP A 33 -2.63 2.34 -12.76
CA ASP A 33 -2.70 3.57 -13.53
C ASP A 33 -3.66 3.38 -14.71
N ASP A 34 -4.85 3.96 -14.64
CA ASP A 34 -5.91 3.86 -15.64
C ASP A 34 -5.85 4.98 -16.69
N GLY A 35 -4.70 5.68 -16.80
CA GLY A 35 -4.46 6.67 -17.84
C GLY A 35 -4.97 8.07 -17.52
N GLY A 36 -5.27 8.35 -16.23
CA GLY A 36 -5.65 9.67 -15.73
C GLY A 36 -4.49 10.57 -15.27
N LEU A 37 -3.23 10.17 -15.50
CA LEU A 37 -2.05 10.86 -14.97
C LEU A 37 -1.93 12.32 -15.44
N ARG A 38 -2.05 13.26 -14.50
CA ARG A 38 -1.52 14.61 -14.66
C ARG A 38 -0.24 14.76 -13.82
N GLY A 39 0.90 14.94 -14.49
CA GLY A 39 2.10 15.55 -13.89
C GLY A 39 3.13 14.62 -13.23
N VAL A 40 3.43 13.45 -13.81
CA VAL A 40 4.49 12.56 -13.29
C VAL A 40 5.86 12.92 -13.91
N SER A 41 6.88 13.08 -13.07
CA SER A 41 8.30 13.11 -13.44
C SER A 41 8.92 11.75 -13.17
N GLU A 42 9.11 10.93 -14.20
CA GLU A 42 9.81 9.65 -14.13
C GLU A 42 11.30 9.84 -14.41
N GLU A 43 12.02 10.49 -13.49
CA GLU A 43 13.48 10.63 -13.57
C GLU A 43 14.16 9.61 -12.64
N PRO A 44 15.17 8.85 -13.10
CA PRO A 44 15.94 7.96 -12.24
C PRO A 44 16.52 8.70 -11.02
N GLY A 45 16.28 8.18 -9.82
CA GLY A 45 16.74 8.80 -8.57
C GLY A 45 15.90 9.98 -8.07
N LYS A 46 14.77 10.31 -8.72
CA LYS A 46 13.78 11.26 -8.20
C LYS A 46 12.62 10.53 -7.53
N LEU A 47 11.94 11.24 -6.63
CA LEU A 47 10.68 10.81 -6.03
C LEU A 47 9.67 10.56 -7.15
N ARG A 48 9.14 9.32 -7.24
CA ARG A 48 7.99 9.04 -8.10
C ARG A 48 6.73 9.38 -7.35
N VAL A 49 5.87 10.20 -7.96
CA VAL A 49 4.59 10.64 -7.38
C VAL A 49 3.49 10.38 -8.39
N HIS A 50 2.48 9.64 -7.96
CA HIS A 50 1.26 9.36 -8.68
C HIS A 50 0.09 9.82 -7.81
N GLU A 51 -0.85 10.54 -8.39
CA GLU A 51 -2.11 10.89 -7.72
C GLU A 51 -3.15 9.81 -8.02
N PHE A 52 -3.96 9.44 -7.03
CA PHE A 52 -5.12 8.60 -7.29
C PHE A 52 -6.13 9.41 -8.10
N ALA A 53 -6.51 8.93 -9.28
CA ALA A 53 -7.51 9.60 -10.11
C ALA A 53 -8.83 9.73 -9.34
N ALA A 54 -9.27 10.96 -9.08
CA ALA A 54 -10.60 11.22 -8.53
C ALA A 54 -11.65 10.97 -9.63
N GLY A 55 -12.11 9.72 -9.76
CA GLY A 55 -13.13 9.31 -10.72
C GLY A 55 -14.45 8.92 -10.05
N PRO A 56 -15.61 9.04 -10.71
CA PRO A 56 -16.93 8.74 -10.12
C PRO A 56 -17.17 7.25 -9.77
N ILE A 57 -16.23 6.35 -10.12
CA ILE A 57 -16.28 4.91 -9.81
C ILE A 57 -15.17 4.53 -8.79
N LEU A 58 -14.18 5.41 -8.60
CA LEU A 58 -13.03 5.24 -7.72
C LEU A 58 -12.63 6.63 -7.17
N GLY A 59 -13.52 7.30 -6.44
CA GLY A 59 -13.05 8.35 -5.54
C GLY A 59 -11.96 7.69 -4.69
N GLY A 60 -10.79 8.31 -4.55
CA GLY A 60 -9.56 7.59 -4.20
C GLY A 60 -9.73 6.52 -3.12
N ILE A 61 -9.12 5.34 -3.30
CA ILE A 61 -9.42 4.02 -2.68
C ILE A 61 -9.75 4.02 -1.16
N CYS A 62 -9.33 5.02 -0.39
CA CYS A 62 -9.46 5.08 1.06
C CYS A 62 -10.24 6.30 1.59
N ASP A 63 -9.74 7.52 1.43
CA ASP A 63 -10.40 8.76 1.88
C ASP A 63 -10.64 9.68 0.70
N GLU A 64 -11.80 9.51 0.07
CA GLU A 64 -12.17 10.25 -1.15
C GLU A 64 -12.30 11.76 -0.93
N THR A 65 -12.29 12.23 0.33
CA THR A 65 -12.45 13.66 0.66
C THR A 65 -11.14 14.44 0.59
N VAL A 66 -9.99 13.76 0.49
CA VAL A 66 -8.67 14.38 0.45
C VAL A 66 -7.87 13.91 -0.75
N ARG A 67 -6.87 14.71 -1.15
CA ARG A 67 -5.89 14.26 -2.14
C ARG A 67 -5.06 13.12 -1.57
N GLN A 68 -4.89 12.09 -2.39
CA GLN A 68 -4.09 10.91 -2.08
C GLN A 68 -2.99 10.77 -3.13
N LEU A 69 -1.75 10.59 -2.67
CA LEU A 69 -0.60 10.37 -3.53
C LEU A 69 0.05 9.03 -3.17
N TYR A 70 0.61 8.35 -4.14
CA TYR A 70 1.44 7.17 -3.91
C TYR A 70 2.65 7.21 -4.82
N GLY A 71 3.63 6.38 -4.50
CA GLY A 71 4.76 6.19 -5.39
C GLY A 71 5.92 5.57 -4.66
N TYR A 72 7.13 5.92 -5.09
CA TYR A 72 8.34 5.28 -4.60
C TYR A 72 9.41 6.30 -4.23
N LEU A 73 9.96 6.12 -3.04
CA LEU A 73 11.13 6.82 -2.52
C LEU A 73 12.39 6.02 -2.91
N PRO A 74 13.44 6.68 -3.44
CA PRO A 74 14.71 6.01 -3.68
C PRO A 74 15.41 5.68 -2.36
N GLY A 75 15.77 4.42 -2.14
CA GLY A 75 16.57 3.95 -1.02
C GLY A 75 18.02 3.64 -1.42
N LYS A 76 18.74 2.91 -0.56
CA LYS A 76 20.13 2.48 -0.83
C LYS A 76 20.18 1.41 -1.94
N GLY A 77 21.05 1.62 -2.93
CA GLY A 77 21.23 0.68 -4.04
C GLY A 77 19.99 0.61 -4.93
N ASP A 78 19.52 -0.60 -5.22
CA ASP A 78 18.32 -0.84 -6.04
C ASP A 78 17.02 -0.83 -5.21
N THR A 79 17.02 -0.16 -4.06
CA THR A 79 15.87 -0.10 -3.16
C THR A 79 14.89 0.99 -3.59
N GLU A 80 13.61 0.65 -3.65
CA GLU A 80 12.51 1.57 -3.92
C GLU A 80 11.41 1.36 -2.87
N LEU A 81 11.23 2.31 -1.96
CA LEU A 81 10.25 2.19 -0.87
C LEU A 81 8.91 2.77 -1.30
N PHE A 82 7.87 1.96 -1.26
CA PHE A 82 6.52 2.41 -1.54
C PHE A 82 6.02 3.33 -0.42
N TYR A 83 5.36 4.42 -0.81
CA TYR A 83 4.63 5.27 0.12
C TYR A 83 3.19 5.50 -0.35
N TRP A 84 2.31 5.72 0.62
CA TRP A 84 0.96 6.25 0.43
C TRP A 84 0.78 7.47 1.32
N PHE A 85 0.57 8.62 0.70
CA PHE A 85 0.41 9.92 1.32
C PHE A 85 -1.05 10.38 1.25
N PHE A 86 -1.51 10.96 2.35
CA PHE A 86 -2.83 11.55 2.49
C PHE A 86 -2.67 12.99 2.95
N GLU A 87 -3.28 13.92 2.22
CA GLU A 87 -3.39 15.29 2.69
C GLU A 87 -4.21 15.37 3.98
N SER A 88 -3.94 16.42 4.76
CA SER A 88 -4.76 16.74 5.91
C SER A 88 -6.16 17.13 5.46
N ARG A 89 -7.18 16.63 6.17
CA ARG A 89 -8.58 17.05 6.02
C ARG A 89 -8.76 18.54 6.36
N ASN A 90 -7.89 19.08 7.20
CA ASN A 90 -7.97 20.46 7.68
C ASN A 90 -6.74 21.23 7.23
N ASN A 91 -6.90 22.11 6.23
CA ASN A 91 -5.88 23.03 5.71
C ASN A 91 -4.51 22.36 5.41
N PRO A 92 -4.45 21.47 4.41
CA PRO A 92 -3.25 20.67 4.12
C PRO A 92 -1.99 21.52 3.86
N GLY A 93 -2.14 22.74 3.33
CA GLY A 93 -1.02 23.64 3.07
C GLY A 93 -0.32 24.19 4.32
N SER A 94 -0.99 24.21 5.49
CA SER A 94 -0.39 24.64 6.76
C SER A 94 -0.20 23.52 7.77
N SER A 95 -0.80 22.35 7.52
CA SER A 95 -0.77 21.22 8.44
C SER A 95 0.61 20.57 8.48
N PRO A 96 1.07 20.10 9.65
CA PRO A 96 2.34 19.40 9.77
C PRO A 96 2.32 18.12 8.92
N THR A 97 3.51 17.68 8.48
CA THR A 97 3.66 16.37 7.83
C THR A 97 4.18 15.35 8.83
N VAL A 98 3.49 14.22 8.92
CA VAL A 98 3.85 13.07 9.76
C VAL A 98 4.24 11.91 8.86
N ILE A 99 5.41 11.33 9.13
CA ILE A 99 5.84 10.08 8.51
C ILE A 99 5.53 8.96 9.51
N TYR A 100 4.85 7.92 9.03
CA TYR A 100 4.54 6.75 9.81
C TYR A 100 5.22 5.50 9.27
N PHE A 101 5.88 4.79 10.18
CA PHE A 101 6.42 3.46 9.96
C PHE A 101 5.74 2.51 10.93
N ARG A 102 5.19 1.41 10.41
CA ARG A 102 4.84 0.27 11.27
C ARG A 102 6.12 -0.44 11.70
N GLY A 103 6.17 -0.83 12.97
CA GLY A 103 7.29 -1.58 13.55
C GLY A 103 7.21 -3.10 13.32
N GLY A 104 8.15 -3.82 13.92
CA GLY A 104 8.42 -5.23 13.62
C GLY A 104 9.19 -5.37 12.30
N PRO A 105 10.01 -6.40 12.11
CA PRO A 105 10.63 -6.62 10.81
C PRO A 105 9.55 -7.10 9.83
N GLY A 106 9.31 -6.36 8.76
CA GLY A 106 8.53 -6.84 7.63
C GLY A 106 7.04 -6.44 7.60
N ALA A 107 6.56 -5.63 8.54
CA ALA A 107 5.13 -5.29 8.59
C ALA A 107 4.81 -4.02 7.78
N SER A 108 3.86 -4.13 6.84
CA SER A 108 3.47 -3.01 5.98
C SER A 108 2.77 -1.89 6.76
N SER A 109 3.18 -0.65 6.53
CA SER A 109 2.55 0.56 7.07
C SER A 109 1.17 0.81 6.46
N LEU A 110 0.89 0.29 5.26
CA LEU A 110 -0.42 0.40 4.61
C LEU A 110 -1.51 -0.28 5.43
N THR A 111 -1.17 -1.33 6.17
CA THR A 111 -2.13 -1.97 7.08
C THR A 111 -2.55 -1.02 8.22
N SER A 112 -1.70 -0.09 8.66
CA SER A 112 -2.09 0.97 9.58
C SER A 112 -2.89 2.08 8.88
N ALA A 113 -2.58 2.40 7.63
CA ALA A 113 -3.37 3.34 6.83
C ALA A 113 -4.81 2.87 6.59
N LEU A 114 -5.00 1.54 6.48
CA LEU A 114 -6.26 0.88 6.17
C LEU A 114 -6.97 0.28 7.39
N SER A 115 -6.47 0.55 8.61
CA SER A 115 -7.09 0.10 9.85
C SER A 115 -7.42 1.26 10.76
N GLY A 116 -8.29 1.02 11.75
CA GLY A 116 -8.68 2.02 12.75
C GLY A 116 -7.53 2.54 13.64
N ASN A 117 -6.29 2.12 13.40
CA ASN A 117 -5.09 2.52 14.14
C ASN A 117 -4.51 3.85 13.63
N GLY A 118 -5.33 4.89 13.52
CA GLY A 118 -4.93 6.22 13.04
C GLY A 118 -4.90 6.38 11.52
N GLY A 119 -5.20 5.34 10.75
CA GLY A 119 -5.36 5.37 9.30
C GLY A 119 -6.52 6.25 8.83
N PRO A 120 -6.48 6.82 7.62
CA PRO A 120 -7.56 7.65 7.03
C PRO A 120 -8.88 6.90 6.84
N CYS A 121 -8.83 5.60 6.58
CA CYS A 121 -10.00 4.76 6.41
C CYS A 121 -9.81 3.37 7.01
N ILE A 122 -10.91 2.63 7.06
CA ILE A 122 -10.97 1.25 7.53
C ILE A 122 -11.49 0.40 6.37
N VAL A 123 -10.80 -0.68 6.04
CA VAL A 123 -11.30 -1.66 5.07
C VAL A 123 -12.52 -2.37 5.65
N ASN A 124 -13.64 -2.33 4.92
CA ASN A 124 -14.87 -3.01 5.30
C ASN A 124 -14.79 -4.52 5.01
N ASP A 125 -15.77 -5.26 5.52
CA ASP A 125 -15.87 -6.70 5.31
C ASP A 125 -15.72 -7.09 3.84
N PHE A 126 -14.99 -8.18 3.61
CA PHE A 126 -14.70 -8.74 2.28
C PHE A 126 -13.86 -7.83 1.36
N GLY A 127 -13.28 -6.73 1.85
CA GLY A 127 -12.29 -5.93 1.11
C GLY A 127 -12.83 -5.19 -0.11
N LYS A 128 -14.16 -5.03 -0.22
CA LYS A 128 -14.82 -4.43 -1.39
C LYS A 128 -15.01 -2.92 -1.30
N SER A 129 -14.84 -2.35 -0.10
CA SER A 129 -15.03 -0.93 0.16
C SER A 129 -14.26 -0.52 1.41
N THR A 130 -14.15 0.79 1.61
CA THR A 130 -13.57 1.40 2.81
C THR A 130 -14.60 2.30 3.48
N SER A 131 -14.42 2.56 4.77
CA SER A 131 -15.18 3.54 5.53
C SER A 131 -14.24 4.58 6.13
N ILE A 132 -14.67 5.84 6.18
CA ILE A 132 -13.87 6.92 6.76
C ILE A 132 -13.61 6.65 8.24
N ASN A 133 -12.34 6.80 8.65
CA ASN A 133 -11.99 6.80 10.07
C ASN A 133 -12.05 8.22 10.62
N GLU A 134 -13.05 8.52 11.44
CA GLU A 134 -13.23 9.84 12.07
C GLU A 134 -12.07 10.21 13.02
N TYR A 135 -11.36 9.22 13.55
CA TYR A 135 -10.22 9.39 14.47
C TYR A 135 -8.86 9.32 13.77
N SER A 136 -8.83 9.49 12.44
CA SER A 136 -7.59 9.45 11.67
C SER A 136 -6.64 10.59 12.05
N TRP A 137 -5.34 10.33 11.98
CA TRP A 137 -4.33 11.38 12.11
C TRP A 137 -4.37 12.40 10.97
N ASN A 138 -4.91 12.04 9.80
CA ASN A 138 -5.05 13.01 8.72
C ASN A 138 -6.08 14.11 9.01
N THR A 139 -6.81 14.02 10.13
CA THR A 139 -7.61 15.14 10.65
C THR A 139 -6.75 16.33 11.09
N ALA A 140 -5.49 16.13 11.45
CA ALA A 140 -4.62 17.19 11.99
C ALA A 140 -3.27 17.32 11.27
N ALA A 141 -2.93 16.38 10.38
CA ALA A 141 -1.64 16.35 9.68
C ALA A 141 -1.79 15.84 8.25
N ASN A 142 -0.82 16.14 7.40
CA ASN A 142 -0.55 15.35 6.22
C ASN A 142 0.18 14.08 6.66
N VAL A 143 -0.24 12.89 6.23
CA VAL A 143 0.32 11.63 6.74
C VAL A 143 0.87 10.78 5.60
N MET A 144 2.13 10.39 5.72
CA MET A 144 2.83 9.51 4.78
C MET A 144 3.12 8.15 5.42
N TYR A 145 2.51 7.09 4.90
CA TYR A 145 2.76 5.71 5.32
C TYR A 145 3.81 5.11 4.39
N ILE A 146 4.93 4.64 4.93
CA ILE A 146 6.03 4.08 4.13
C ILE A 146 6.22 2.61 4.49
N ASP A 147 6.25 1.76 3.48
CA ASP A 147 6.61 0.35 3.65
C ASP A 147 8.13 0.19 3.69
N GLN A 148 8.65 -0.16 4.86
CA GLN A 148 10.06 -0.45 5.07
C GLN A 148 10.24 -1.73 5.90
N PRO A 149 11.38 -2.44 5.75
CA PRO A 149 12.45 -2.19 4.78
C PRO A 149 12.09 -2.65 3.35
N ALA A 150 13.07 -2.69 2.44
CA ALA A 150 12.91 -3.28 1.11
C ALA A 150 12.29 -4.70 1.17
N GLY A 151 11.31 -4.96 0.31
CA GLY A 151 10.55 -6.22 0.28
C GLY A 151 9.28 -6.23 1.14
N VAL A 152 9.00 -5.17 1.89
CA VAL A 152 7.73 -4.99 2.62
C VAL A 152 6.66 -4.39 1.72
N GLY A 153 5.45 -4.97 1.74
CA GLY A 153 4.31 -4.48 0.97
C GLY A 153 4.65 -4.32 -0.52
N PHE A 154 4.56 -3.11 -1.05
CA PHE A 154 4.91 -2.83 -2.45
C PHE A 154 6.36 -2.35 -2.66
N SER A 155 7.16 -2.23 -1.60
CA SER A 155 8.57 -1.82 -1.65
C SER A 155 9.45 -2.89 -2.29
N LYS A 156 10.43 -2.46 -3.09
CA LYS A 156 11.30 -3.31 -3.91
C LYS A 156 12.76 -3.14 -3.49
N GLY A 157 13.56 -4.16 -3.79
CA GLY A 157 15.01 -4.15 -3.56
C GLY A 157 15.50 -5.38 -2.79
N PRO A 158 16.80 -5.42 -2.47
CA PRO A 158 17.39 -6.51 -1.69
C PRO A 158 16.79 -6.58 -0.29
N ILE A 159 16.27 -7.75 0.10
CA ILE A 159 15.72 -7.96 1.45
C ILE A 159 16.88 -7.94 2.47
N PRO A 160 16.87 -7.04 3.47
CA PRO A 160 17.92 -6.98 4.48
C PRO A 160 17.88 -8.22 5.39
N LYS A 161 19.05 -8.68 5.83
CA LYS A 161 19.22 -9.83 6.71
C LYS A 161 19.43 -9.43 8.17
N THR A 162 19.79 -8.17 8.41
CA THR A 162 20.01 -7.64 9.77
C THR A 162 19.21 -6.36 10.00
N SER A 163 19.09 -5.97 11.28
CA SER A 163 18.46 -4.71 11.68
C SER A 163 19.21 -3.49 11.14
N GLU A 164 20.52 -3.57 11.03
CA GLU A 164 21.37 -2.50 10.51
C GLU A 164 21.15 -2.34 9.01
N GLU A 165 21.14 -3.45 8.25
CA GLU A 165 20.83 -3.42 6.82
C GLU A 165 19.41 -2.89 6.57
N ALA A 166 18.45 -3.23 7.42
CA ALA A 166 17.08 -2.72 7.33
C ALA A 166 17.01 -1.21 7.56
N ALA A 167 17.71 -0.71 8.58
CA ALA A 167 17.80 0.72 8.86
C ALA A 167 18.52 1.49 7.75
N GLU A 168 19.57 0.92 7.14
CA GLU A 168 20.30 1.54 6.02
C GLU A 168 19.53 1.51 4.69
N SER A 169 18.56 0.60 4.56
CA SER A 169 17.70 0.51 3.37
C SER A 169 16.53 1.50 3.37
N THR A 170 16.26 2.14 4.52
CA THR A 170 15.19 3.13 4.73
C THR A 170 15.68 4.55 4.45
#